data_AF-A0A1Q3D690-F1
#
_entry.id   AF-A0A1Q3D690-F1
#
_cell.length_a   1.000
_cell.length_b   1.000
_cell.length_c   1.000
_cell.angle_alpha   90.00
_cell.angle_beta   90.00
_cell.angle_gamma   90.00
#
_symmetry.space_group_name_H-M   'P 1'
#
loop_
_entity.id
_entity.type
_entity.pdbx_description
1 polymer ?
#
loop_
_entity_poly.entity_id
_entity_poly.type
_entity_poly.pdbx_seq_one_letter_code
_entity_poly.pdbx_strand_id
1 'polypeptide(L)'
;FYIKLVKDFYSNLKMVSDQNQEFAVTSIVKGQRMFLDARILASILHIPHTGIYVFEHKKWPEVEGFHPNQILSVLYPNDPNVHPNMSLTTNRLSVDHRLLHHLIVHQILPTGGGYAKLSRMQVFIMWCIISKVKFCFPLLILKTMVRAYSQKKSVLPYGSLLTLVFLHYHIPLEGETPTKYKKEDTYNKSTLNRMGW
;
A
#
# COMPACT_ATOMS: atom_id res chain seq x y z
N PHE A 1 -16.23 -2.09 -3.36
CA PHE A 1 -15.44 -2.69 -4.47
C PHE A 1 -16.08 -3.98 -4.95
N TYR A 2 -15.63 -4.57 -6.06
CA TYR A 2 -16.23 -5.77 -6.66
C TYR A 2 -15.29 -6.97 -6.60
N ILE A 3 -15.46 -7.84 -5.59
CA ILE A 3 -14.50 -8.94 -5.31
C ILE A 3 -14.32 -9.93 -6.46
N LYS A 4 -15.37 -10.21 -7.24
CA LYS A 4 -15.28 -11.12 -8.40
C LYS A 4 -14.34 -10.55 -9.47
N LEU A 5 -14.51 -9.28 -9.83
CA LEU A 5 -13.64 -8.58 -10.78
C LEU A 5 -12.20 -8.44 -10.26
N VAL A 6 -12.02 -8.20 -8.96
CA VAL A 6 -10.69 -8.19 -8.34
C VAL A 6 -10.01 -9.55 -8.50
N LYS A 7 -10.73 -10.65 -8.22
CA LYS A 7 -10.18 -12.00 -8.41
C LYS A 7 -9.86 -12.30 -9.88
N ASP A 8 -10.71 -11.87 -10.80
CA ASP A 8 -10.48 -12.00 -12.25
C ASP A 8 -9.21 -11.24 -12.67
N PHE A 9 -9.07 -10.00 -12.20
CA PHE A 9 -7.88 -9.18 -12.42
C PHE A 9 -6.59 -9.86 -11.94
N TYR A 10 -6.59 -10.39 -10.71
CA TYR A 10 -5.39 -11.03 -10.15
C TYR A 10 -5.10 -12.38 -10.80
N SER A 11 -6.13 -13.14 -11.20
CA SER A 11 -5.96 -14.43 -11.89
C SER A 11 -5.26 -14.27 -13.24
N ASN A 12 -5.49 -13.14 -13.91
CA ASN A 12 -4.93 -12.82 -15.22
C ASN A 12 -3.75 -11.84 -15.18
N LEU A 13 -3.27 -11.48 -13.98
CA LEU A 13 -2.21 -10.48 -13.81
C LEU A 13 -0.88 -10.99 -14.39
N LYS A 14 -0.26 -10.19 -15.25
CA LYS A 14 1.06 -10.46 -15.83
C LYS A 14 1.95 -9.22 -15.73
N MET A 15 3.21 -9.42 -15.39
CA MET A 15 4.22 -8.37 -15.49
C MET A 15 4.62 -8.17 -16.95
N VAL A 16 4.75 -6.93 -17.37
CA VAL A 16 5.40 -6.60 -18.64
C VAL A 16 6.90 -6.55 -18.38
N SER A 17 7.66 -7.41 -19.05
CA SER A 17 9.12 -7.56 -18.86
C SER A 17 9.86 -7.21 -20.15
N ASP A 18 9.70 -5.98 -20.61
CA ASP A 18 10.54 -5.45 -21.68
C ASP A 18 11.67 -4.61 -21.04
N GLN A 19 12.91 -4.79 -21.53
CA GLN A 19 14.11 -4.22 -20.93
C GLN A 19 14.14 -2.69 -20.98
N ASN A 20 13.35 -2.10 -21.90
CA ASN A 20 13.30 -0.65 -22.13
C ASN A 20 11.98 0.01 -21.73
N GLN A 21 11.04 -0.73 -21.12
CA GLN A 21 9.75 -0.16 -20.69
C GLN A 21 9.73 0.10 -19.18
N GLU A 22 9.07 1.19 -18.80
CA GLU A 22 8.69 1.42 -17.41
C GLU A 22 7.89 0.24 -16.86
N PHE A 23 8.04 -0.03 -15.57
CA PHE A 23 7.34 -1.15 -14.94
C PHE A 23 5.82 -1.01 -15.10
N ALA A 24 5.22 -2.01 -15.73
CA ALA A 24 3.80 -2.09 -15.97
C ALA A 24 3.27 -3.49 -15.72
N VAL A 25 1.96 -3.58 -15.51
CA VAL A 25 1.23 -4.85 -15.44
C VAL A 25 0.13 -4.87 -16.48
N THR A 26 -0.20 -6.06 -16.95
CA THR A 26 -1.40 -6.29 -17.76
C THR A 26 -2.31 -7.26 -17.04
N SER A 27 -3.59 -7.16 -17.33
CA SER A 27 -4.58 -8.16 -16.91
C SER A 27 -5.70 -8.24 -17.94
N ILE A 28 -6.51 -9.28 -17.84
CA ILE A 28 -7.73 -9.45 -18.62
C ILE A 28 -8.87 -9.58 -17.60
N VAL A 29 -9.87 -8.73 -17.72
CA VAL A 29 -11.07 -8.74 -16.86
C VAL A 29 -12.29 -8.71 -17.76
N LYS A 30 -13.22 -9.66 -17.59
CA LYS A 30 -14.39 -9.83 -18.48
C LYS A 30 -14.01 -9.87 -19.98
N GLY A 31 -12.88 -10.48 -20.31
CA GLY A 31 -12.38 -10.60 -21.69
C GLY A 31 -11.69 -9.33 -22.24
N GLN A 32 -11.70 -8.22 -21.52
CA GLN A 32 -11.05 -6.97 -21.94
C GLN A 32 -9.64 -6.89 -21.35
N ARG A 33 -8.65 -6.66 -22.22
CA ARG A 33 -7.25 -6.46 -21.81
C ARG A 33 -7.06 -5.04 -21.28
N MET A 34 -6.37 -4.93 -20.14
CA MET A 34 -5.93 -3.68 -19.54
C MET A 34 -4.41 -3.65 -19.40
N PHE A 35 -3.84 -2.45 -19.50
CA PHE A 35 -2.41 -2.17 -19.34
C PHE A 35 -2.24 -1.05 -18.31
N LEU A 36 -1.52 -1.30 -17.23
CA LEU A 36 -1.41 -0.35 -16.12
C LEU A 36 0.06 -0.12 -15.78
N ASP A 37 0.56 1.07 -16.12
CA ASP A 37 1.84 1.59 -15.64
C ASP A 37 1.65 2.61 -14.51
N ALA A 38 2.75 3.10 -13.95
CA ALA A 38 2.71 4.06 -12.84
C ALA A 38 2.04 5.39 -13.23
N ARG A 39 2.16 5.82 -14.49
CA ARG A 39 1.60 7.10 -14.99
C ARG A 39 0.09 7.02 -15.16
N ILE A 40 -0.41 5.94 -15.75
CA ILE A 40 -1.85 5.68 -15.87
C ILE A 40 -2.47 5.56 -14.47
N LEU A 41 -1.85 4.77 -13.58
CA LEU A 41 -2.37 4.62 -12.22
C LEU A 41 -2.39 5.95 -11.46
N ALA A 42 -1.36 6.77 -11.61
CA ALA A 42 -1.31 8.11 -11.04
C ALA A 42 -2.42 9.02 -11.56
N SER A 43 -2.71 8.96 -12.87
CA SER A 43 -3.81 9.70 -13.48
C SER A 43 -5.17 9.28 -12.94
N ILE A 44 -5.40 7.96 -12.76
CA ILE A 44 -6.66 7.42 -12.21
C ILE A 44 -6.85 7.86 -10.75
N LEU A 45 -5.77 7.90 -9.97
CA LEU A 45 -5.81 8.22 -8.54
C LEU A 45 -5.66 9.71 -8.23
N HIS A 46 -5.35 10.54 -9.23
CA HIS A 46 -5.01 11.95 -9.05
C HIS A 46 -3.88 12.18 -8.03
N ILE A 47 -2.81 11.37 -8.12
CA ILE A 47 -1.63 11.49 -7.26
C ILE A 47 -0.34 11.69 -8.09
N PRO A 48 0.74 12.24 -7.51
CA PRO A 48 2.01 12.33 -8.21
C PRO A 48 2.60 10.95 -8.52
N HIS A 49 3.24 10.81 -9.69
CA HIS A 49 4.06 9.65 -10.06
C HIS A 49 5.56 9.92 -9.99
N THR A 50 5.95 11.10 -9.52
CA THR A 50 7.34 11.54 -9.39
C THR A 50 7.86 11.35 -7.97
N GLY A 51 9.18 11.27 -7.83
CA GLY A 51 9.85 11.17 -6.54
C GLY A 51 10.65 9.89 -6.43
N ILE A 52 11.22 9.66 -5.26
CA ILE A 52 11.99 8.45 -5.00
C ILE A 52 11.07 7.23 -5.02
N TYR A 53 11.64 6.08 -5.38
CA TYR A 53 10.95 4.81 -5.30
C TYR A 53 11.87 3.78 -4.66
N VAL A 54 11.32 3.06 -3.68
CA VAL A 54 11.97 1.93 -3.03
C VAL A 54 10.92 0.84 -2.83
N PHE A 55 11.32 -0.42 -2.99
CA PHE A 55 10.49 -1.58 -2.68
C PHE A 55 11.35 -2.67 -2.03
N GLU A 56 11.73 -2.42 -0.78
CA GLU A 56 12.64 -3.27 0.00
C GLU A 56 11.98 -3.67 1.32
N HIS A 57 11.93 -4.97 1.59
CA HIS A 57 11.28 -5.52 2.79
C HIS A 57 12.24 -6.21 3.75
N LYS A 58 13.44 -6.61 3.27
CA LYS A 58 14.41 -7.38 4.03
C LYS A 58 15.40 -6.48 4.76
N LYS A 59 15.87 -5.40 4.13
CA LYS A 59 16.82 -4.45 4.74
C LYS A 59 16.22 -3.06 4.87
N TRP A 60 16.95 -2.16 5.52
CA TRP A 60 16.59 -0.74 5.52
C TRP A 60 16.84 -0.17 4.12
N PRO A 61 15.93 0.67 3.60
CA PRO A 61 16.19 1.45 2.39
C PRO A 61 17.48 2.26 2.49
N GLU A 62 18.28 2.25 1.43
CA GLU A 62 19.48 3.07 1.30
C GLU A 62 19.12 4.25 0.38
N VAL A 63 18.66 5.33 0.99
CA VAL A 63 18.21 6.55 0.29
C VAL A 63 18.86 7.75 0.97
N GLU A 64 19.28 8.73 0.16
CA GLU A 64 19.84 9.98 0.66
C GLU A 64 18.90 10.65 1.69
N GLY A 65 19.46 11.04 2.84
CA GLY A 65 18.72 11.65 3.95
C GLY A 65 17.89 10.69 4.80
N PHE A 66 17.75 9.41 4.43
CA PHE A 66 17.07 8.43 5.27
C PHE A 66 18.03 7.75 6.24
N HIS A 67 17.84 8.03 7.53
CA HIS A 67 18.57 7.37 8.61
C HIS A 67 17.59 6.70 9.58
N PRO A 68 17.59 5.34 9.70
CA PRO A 68 16.65 4.63 10.56
C PRO A 68 16.63 5.14 12.01
N ASN A 69 17.79 5.44 12.60
CA ASN A 69 17.86 5.96 13.96
C ASN A 69 17.11 7.29 14.15
N GLN A 70 17.15 8.18 13.13
CA GLN A 70 16.50 9.50 13.21
C GLN A 70 14.99 9.40 13.13
N ILE A 71 14.44 8.55 12.24
CA ILE A 71 12.99 8.35 12.20
C ILE A 71 12.51 7.61 13.45
N LEU A 72 13.29 6.66 13.98
CA LEU A 72 12.92 5.92 15.18
C LEU A 72 12.86 6.82 16.41
N SER A 73 13.76 7.80 16.56
CA SER A 73 13.67 8.78 17.66
C SER A 73 12.43 9.68 17.55
N VAL A 74 11.97 9.99 16.33
CA VAL A 74 10.71 10.72 16.09
C VAL A 74 9.48 9.86 16.43
N LEU A 75 9.49 8.58 16.04
CA LEU A 75 8.37 7.66 16.26
C LEU A 75 8.25 7.18 17.71
N TYR A 76 9.38 7.06 18.42
CA TYR A 76 9.50 6.53 19.78
C TYR A 76 10.30 7.47 20.68
N PRO A 77 9.86 8.73 20.89
CA PRO A 77 10.66 9.75 21.59
C PRO A 77 10.98 9.39 23.05
N ASN A 78 10.21 8.50 23.66
CA ASN A 78 10.34 8.11 25.08
C ASN A 78 11.00 6.75 25.29
N ASP A 79 11.52 6.10 24.24
CA ASP A 79 12.15 4.79 24.33
C ASP A 79 13.66 4.88 24.03
N PRO A 80 14.52 4.98 25.05
CA PRO A 80 15.97 5.14 24.85
C PRO A 80 16.63 3.88 24.28
N ASN A 81 15.93 2.75 24.29
CA ASN A 81 16.44 1.48 23.77
C ASN A 81 16.01 1.22 22.33
N VAL A 82 15.31 2.16 21.68
CA VAL A 82 14.86 1.96 20.30
C VAL A 82 16.05 1.90 19.34
N HIS A 83 16.14 0.84 18.53
CA HIS A 83 17.22 0.69 17.55
C HIS A 83 16.76 -0.07 16.29
N PRO A 84 17.44 0.08 15.13
CA PRO A 84 16.94 -0.37 13.83
C PRO A 84 16.83 -1.89 13.64
N ASN A 85 17.37 -2.67 14.57
CA ASN A 85 17.38 -4.13 14.53
C ASN A 85 16.34 -4.76 15.46
N MET A 86 15.63 -3.97 16.27
CA MET A 86 14.59 -4.49 17.15
C MET A 86 13.27 -4.73 16.41
N SER A 87 12.36 -5.49 17.05
CA SER A 87 10.97 -5.56 16.60
C SER A 87 10.22 -4.29 17.01
N LEU A 88 9.78 -3.51 16.03
CA LEU A 88 9.04 -2.26 16.23
C LEU A 88 7.55 -2.54 16.42
N THR A 89 6.93 -1.93 17.43
CA THR A 89 5.52 -2.16 17.78
C THR A 89 4.69 -0.87 17.72
N THR A 90 3.40 -1.00 17.42
CA THR A 90 2.50 0.14 17.24
C THR A 90 1.99 0.71 18.57
N ASN A 91 1.93 -0.11 19.63
CA ASN A 91 1.47 0.29 20.96
C ASN A 91 2.40 1.30 21.69
N ARG A 92 3.60 1.56 21.17
CA ARG A 92 4.51 2.60 21.70
C ARG A 92 4.49 3.89 20.86
N LEU A 93 3.78 3.90 19.73
CA LEU A 93 3.58 5.10 18.92
C LEU A 93 2.56 6.04 19.57
N SER A 94 2.67 7.34 19.27
CA SER A 94 1.63 8.33 19.53
C SER A 94 0.35 8.01 18.73
N VAL A 95 -0.78 8.59 19.12
CA VAL A 95 -2.07 8.39 18.43
C VAL A 95 -1.98 8.76 16.95
N ASP A 96 -1.36 9.90 16.63
CA ASP A 96 -1.18 10.35 15.24
C ASP A 96 -0.31 9.39 14.41
N HIS A 97 0.77 8.88 14.99
CA HIS A 97 1.63 7.90 14.32
C HIS A 97 0.94 6.54 14.16
N ARG A 98 0.09 6.13 15.11
CA ARG A 98 -0.76 4.93 14.94
C ARG A 98 -1.77 5.12 13.82
N LEU A 99 -2.41 6.29 13.74
CA LEU A 99 -3.35 6.61 12.67
C LEU A 99 -2.65 6.59 11.30
N LEU A 100 -1.45 7.20 11.21
CA LEU A 100 -0.64 7.17 10.00
C LEU A 100 -0.25 5.74 9.61
N HIS A 101 0.25 4.94 10.55
CA HIS A 101 0.56 3.53 10.31
C HIS A 101 -0.68 2.76 9.84
N HIS A 102 -1.82 2.96 10.49
CA HIS A 102 -3.08 2.33 10.12
C HIS A 102 -3.51 2.70 8.69
N LEU A 103 -3.39 3.96 8.30
CA LEU A 103 -3.62 4.39 6.91
C LEU A 103 -2.68 3.69 5.93
N ILE A 104 -1.39 3.60 6.27
CA ILE A 104 -0.39 2.93 5.43
C ILE A 104 -0.75 1.46 5.24
N VAL A 105 -1.03 0.71 6.31
CA VAL A 105 -1.27 -0.74 6.23
C VAL A 105 -2.62 -1.13 5.66
N HIS A 106 -3.57 -0.20 5.51
CA HIS A 106 -4.86 -0.47 4.90
C HIS A 106 -4.98 0.09 3.47
N GLN A 107 -4.33 1.22 3.17
CA GLN A 107 -4.53 1.92 1.89
C GLN A 107 -3.30 1.93 1.00
N ILE A 108 -2.09 2.08 1.57
CA ILE A 108 -0.87 2.34 0.80
C ILE A 108 -0.04 1.08 0.56
N LEU A 109 0.21 0.31 1.62
CA LEU A 109 0.97 -0.93 1.59
C LEU A 109 0.22 -2.01 2.37
N PRO A 110 -0.88 -2.56 1.81
CA PRO A 110 -1.69 -3.52 2.52
C PRO A 110 -0.95 -4.81 2.90
N THR A 111 -1.01 -5.14 4.18
CA THR A 111 -0.42 -6.37 4.73
C THR A 111 -1.50 -7.31 5.23
N GLY A 112 -1.56 -8.53 4.72
CA GLY A 112 -2.49 -9.57 5.19
C GLY A 112 -2.13 -10.20 6.55
N GLY A 113 -1.30 -9.54 7.35
CA GLY A 113 -0.84 -10.01 8.66
C GLY A 113 -1.25 -9.04 9.77
N GLY A 114 -0.90 -9.37 11.03
CA GLY A 114 -1.27 -8.53 12.18
C GLY A 114 -0.64 -7.12 12.13
N TYR A 115 -1.40 -6.14 12.62
CA TYR A 115 -1.03 -4.71 12.61
C TYR A 115 -0.29 -4.24 13.87
N ALA A 116 0.12 -5.16 14.74
CA ALA A 116 0.80 -4.83 16.00
C ALA A 116 2.28 -4.43 15.80
N LYS A 117 2.87 -4.80 14.65
CA LYS A 117 4.28 -4.57 14.35
C LYS A 117 4.46 -3.70 13.10
N LEU A 118 5.56 -2.98 13.05
CA LEU A 118 5.95 -2.20 11.88
C LEU A 118 7.04 -2.93 11.10
N SER A 119 6.87 -3.01 9.79
CA SER A 119 7.96 -3.40 8.88
C SER A 119 8.87 -2.21 8.57
N ARG A 120 10.13 -2.49 8.19
CA ARG A 120 11.08 -1.46 7.74
C ARG A 120 10.52 -0.60 6.60
N MET A 121 9.81 -1.22 5.67
CA MET A 121 9.15 -0.51 4.56
C MET A 121 8.03 0.42 5.04
N GLN A 122 7.25 0.02 6.05
CA GLN A 122 6.21 0.89 6.63
C GLN A 122 6.83 2.08 7.36
N VAL A 123 7.90 1.88 8.13
CA VAL A 123 8.64 2.97 8.79
C VAL A 123 9.22 3.93 7.76
N PHE A 124 9.76 3.40 6.65
CA PHE A 124 10.26 4.23 5.56
C PHE A 124 9.17 5.07 4.88
N ILE A 125 7.97 4.51 4.66
CA ILE A 125 6.84 5.28 4.14
C ILE A 125 6.39 6.35 5.14
N MET A 126 6.36 6.02 6.44
CA MET A 126 6.08 7.01 7.48
C MET A 126 7.09 8.16 7.45
N TRP A 127 8.39 7.85 7.31
CA TRP A 127 9.43 8.87 7.15
C TRP A 127 9.19 9.75 5.92
N CYS A 128 8.83 9.15 4.77
CA CYS A 128 8.54 9.92 3.57
C CYS A 128 7.39 10.91 3.80
N ILE A 129 6.33 10.48 4.47
CA ILE A 129 5.16 11.33 4.75
C ILE A 129 5.48 12.42 5.77
N ILE A 130 6.11 12.06 6.89
CA ILE A 130 6.46 12.99 7.98
C ILE A 130 7.48 14.04 7.48
N SER A 131 8.48 13.60 6.73
CA SER A 131 9.55 14.46 6.21
C SER A 131 9.19 15.12 4.88
N LYS A 132 7.96 14.91 4.38
CA LYS A 132 7.45 15.45 3.10
C LYS A 132 8.32 15.11 1.89
N VAL A 133 8.95 13.94 1.89
CA VAL A 133 9.74 13.43 0.77
C VAL A 133 8.79 12.92 -0.30
N LYS A 134 8.96 13.42 -1.54
CA LYS A 134 8.18 12.96 -2.69
C LYS A 134 8.49 11.48 -2.95
N PHE A 135 7.49 10.63 -2.82
CA PHE A 135 7.61 9.18 -3.02
C PHE A 135 6.62 8.72 -4.12
N CYS A 136 7.08 7.85 -5.02
CA CYS A 136 6.26 7.32 -6.11
C CYS A 136 5.31 6.20 -5.61
N PHE A 137 4.18 6.60 -5.03
CA PHE A 137 3.14 5.69 -4.57
C PHE A 137 2.51 4.81 -5.68
N PRO A 138 2.26 5.30 -6.91
CA PRO A 138 1.74 4.45 -7.99
C PRO A 138 2.61 3.22 -8.23
N LEU A 139 3.94 3.40 -8.29
CA LEU A 139 4.87 2.29 -8.53
C LEU A 139 4.92 1.32 -7.33
N LEU A 140 4.84 1.83 -6.10
CA LEU A 140 4.69 1.00 -4.89
C LEU A 140 3.41 0.15 -4.93
N ILE A 141 2.29 0.73 -5.36
CA ILE A 141 1.01 0.02 -5.47
C ILE A 141 1.12 -1.13 -6.47
N LEU A 142 1.62 -0.86 -7.69
CA LEU A 142 1.78 -1.89 -8.73
C LEU A 142 2.69 -3.03 -8.27
N LYS A 143 3.82 -2.72 -7.62
CA LYS A 143 4.75 -3.73 -7.09
C LYS A 143 4.13 -4.53 -5.96
N THR A 144 3.29 -3.90 -5.15
CA THR A 144 2.51 -4.59 -4.12
C THR A 144 1.46 -5.52 -4.71
N MET A 145 0.79 -5.14 -5.82
CA MET A 145 -0.13 -6.03 -6.54
C MET A 145 0.61 -7.27 -7.02
N VAL A 146 1.74 -7.10 -7.71
CA VAL A 146 2.57 -8.21 -8.20
C VAL A 146 3.05 -9.08 -7.05
N ARG A 147 3.55 -8.50 -5.96
CA ARG A 147 3.99 -9.26 -4.78
C ARG A 147 2.84 -10.09 -4.19
N ALA A 148 1.65 -9.53 -4.07
CA ALA A 148 0.49 -10.24 -3.53
C ALA A 148 0.12 -11.45 -4.40
N TYR A 149 0.18 -11.28 -5.72
CA TYR A 149 0.00 -12.35 -6.71
C TYR A 149 1.08 -13.43 -6.60
N SER A 150 2.36 -13.05 -6.66
CA SER A 150 3.49 -14.00 -6.62
C SER A 150 3.55 -14.78 -5.31
N GLN A 151 3.11 -14.19 -4.20
CA GLN A 151 3.04 -14.85 -2.89
C GLN A 151 1.76 -15.66 -2.67
N LYS A 152 0.87 -15.74 -3.67
CA LYS A 152 -0.42 -16.45 -3.59
C LYS A 152 -1.20 -16.09 -2.32
N LYS A 153 -1.23 -14.80 -1.97
CA LYS A 153 -1.93 -14.34 -0.77
C LYS A 153 -3.42 -14.66 -0.86
N SER A 154 -4.00 -15.14 0.23
CA SER A 154 -5.45 -15.37 0.35
C SER A 154 -6.26 -14.07 0.26
N VAL A 155 -5.66 -12.95 0.69
CA VAL A 155 -6.26 -11.61 0.63
C VAL A 155 -5.59 -10.81 -0.49
N LEU A 156 -6.40 -10.40 -1.48
CA LEU A 156 -5.98 -9.57 -2.59
C LEU A 156 -6.11 -8.09 -2.23
N PRO A 157 -5.05 -7.28 -2.35
CA PRO A 157 -5.09 -5.89 -1.95
C PRO A 157 -5.84 -5.02 -2.97
N TYR A 158 -6.09 -3.77 -2.60
CA TYR A 158 -6.53 -2.69 -3.49
C TYR A 158 -7.89 -2.87 -4.18
N GLY A 159 -8.83 -3.60 -3.59
CA GLY A 159 -10.16 -3.80 -4.21
C GLY A 159 -10.86 -2.48 -4.61
N SER A 160 -10.87 -1.49 -3.72
CA SER A 160 -11.47 -0.17 -4.01
C SER A 160 -10.73 0.57 -5.12
N LEU A 161 -9.39 0.56 -5.11
CA LEU A 161 -8.57 1.18 -6.15
C LEU A 161 -8.76 0.48 -7.51
N LEU A 162 -8.82 -0.85 -7.52
CA LEU A 162 -9.08 -1.61 -8.75
C LEU A 162 -10.46 -1.31 -9.31
N THR A 163 -11.44 -0.95 -8.48
CA THR A 163 -12.74 -0.47 -8.98
C THR A 163 -12.59 0.82 -9.79
N LEU A 164 -11.71 1.75 -9.39
CA LEU A 164 -11.40 2.95 -10.18
C LEU A 164 -10.69 2.59 -11.49
N VAL A 165 -9.78 1.60 -11.47
CA VAL A 165 -9.15 1.08 -12.69
C VAL A 165 -10.18 0.47 -13.64
N PHE A 166 -11.12 -0.33 -13.14
CA PHE A 166 -12.19 -0.92 -13.94
C PHE A 166 -13.06 0.14 -14.59
N LEU A 167 -13.42 1.20 -13.86
CA LEU A 167 -14.15 2.34 -14.39
C LEU A 167 -13.37 3.07 -15.50
N HIS A 168 -12.06 3.29 -15.30
CA HIS A 168 -11.21 3.91 -16.31
C HIS A 168 -11.15 3.11 -17.62
N TYR A 169 -11.16 1.77 -17.54
CA TYR A 169 -11.19 0.89 -18.70
C TYR A 169 -12.61 0.58 -19.22
N HIS A 170 -13.64 1.22 -18.67
CA HIS A 170 -15.04 0.96 -19.01
C HIS A 170 -15.47 -0.50 -18.85
N ILE A 171 -14.90 -1.21 -17.86
CA ILE A 171 -15.31 -2.58 -17.51
C ILE A 171 -16.73 -2.50 -16.94
N PRO A 172 -17.72 -3.20 -17.52
CA PRO A 172 -19.10 -3.17 -17.04
C PRO A 172 -19.20 -3.73 -15.61
N LEU A 173 -19.73 -2.91 -14.69
CA LEU A 173 -19.97 -3.28 -13.29
C LEU A 173 -21.39 -3.80 -13.08
N GLU A 174 -22.26 -3.66 -14.09
CA GLU A 174 -23.63 -4.16 -14.09
C GLU A 174 -23.65 -5.67 -13.86
N GLY A 175 -24.53 -6.12 -12.97
CA GLY A 175 -24.64 -7.52 -12.56
C GLY A 175 -23.58 -7.97 -11.54
N GLU A 176 -22.56 -7.16 -11.24
CA GLU A 176 -21.60 -7.48 -10.19
C GLU A 176 -22.13 -7.09 -8.80
N THR A 177 -21.90 -7.97 -7.82
CA THR A 177 -22.30 -7.69 -6.43
C THR A 177 -21.22 -6.88 -5.73
N PRO A 178 -21.52 -5.64 -5.27
CA PRO A 178 -20.55 -4.86 -4.52
C PRO A 178 -20.28 -5.51 -3.17
N THR A 179 -19.01 -5.59 -2.80
CA THR A 179 -18.57 -5.95 -1.45
C THR A 179 -18.97 -4.84 -0.50
N LYS A 180 -19.81 -5.17 0.48
CA LYS A 180 -20.25 -4.25 1.54
C LYS A 180 -19.09 -4.01 2.51
N TYR A 181 -18.86 -2.75 2.84
CA TYR A 181 -17.95 -2.39 3.92
C TYR A 181 -18.54 -2.85 5.26
N LYS A 182 -17.67 -3.34 6.12
CA LYS A 182 -17.98 -3.69 7.49
C LYS A 182 -17.70 -2.50 8.41
N LYS A 183 -18.19 -2.56 9.65
CA LYS A 183 -17.90 -1.53 10.66
C LYS A 183 -16.39 -1.36 10.89
N GLU A 184 -15.63 -2.45 10.81
CA GLU A 184 -14.17 -2.48 10.92
C GLU A 184 -13.43 -1.76 9.78
N ASP A 185 -14.09 -1.52 8.64
CA ASP A 185 -13.53 -0.78 7.51
C ASP A 185 -13.70 0.75 7.65
N THR A 186 -14.34 1.21 8.73
CA THR A 186 -14.64 2.63 8.98
C THR A 186 -13.95 3.14 10.23
N TYR A 187 -13.48 4.40 10.19
CA TYR A 187 -13.01 5.10 11.38
C TYR A 187 -14.20 5.61 12.18
N ASN A 188 -14.64 4.81 13.15
CA ASN A 188 -15.67 5.18 14.10
C ASN A 188 -15.05 5.39 15.50
N LYS A 189 -15.87 5.82 16.48
CA LYS A 189 -15.44 6.04 17.87
C LYS A 189 -14.74 4.82 18.47
N SER A 190 -15.18 3.60 18.16
CA SER A 190 -14.53 2.38 18.65
C SER A 190 -13.13 2.21 18.05
N THR A 191 -12.96 2.47 16.75
CA THR A 191 -11.65 2.43 16.08
C THR A 191 -10.68 3.43 16.71
N LEU A 192 -11.12 4.67 16.98
CA LEU A 192 -10.30 5.70 17.61
C LEU A 192 -9.94 5.36 19.07
N ASN A 193 -10.90 4.88 19.87
CA ASN A 193 -10.62 4.45 21.24
C ASN A 193 -9.58 3.31 21.28
N ARG A 194 -9.61 2.37 20.33
CA ARG A 194 -8.60 1.30 20.22
C ARG A 194 -7.21 1.83 19.84
N MET A 195 -7.13 3.04 19.30
CA MET A 195 -5.87 3.73 19.00
C MET A 195 -5.36 4.59 20.17
N GLY A 196 -6.16 4.77 21.23
CA GLY A 196 -5.82 5.55 22.42
C GLY A 196 -6.29 7.01 22.39
N TRP A 197 -7.34 7.30 21.60
CA TRP A 197 -8.10 8.56 21.68
C TRP A 197 -9.04 8.56 22.89
#